data_AF-A0A812KXB4-F1
#
_entry.id   AF-A0A812KXB4-F1
#
_cell.length_a   1.000
_cell.length_b   1.000
_cell.length_c   1.000
_cell.angle_alpha   90.00
_cell.angle_beta   90.00
_cell.angle_gamma   90.00
#
_symmetry.space_group_name_H-M   'P 1'
#
loop_
_entity.id
_entity.type
_entity.pdbx_description
1 polymer ?
#
loop_
_entity_poly.entity_id
_entity_poly.type
_entity_poly.pdbx_seq_one_letter_code
_entity_poly.pdbx_strand_id
1 'polypeptide(L)'
;MDLFPAIPAPAAGVESLDVGDFLEAADGPPGQGSVGDLSEPSPRLLLLDVRSPGEFAVGHIPGAVNLPLFDDDARAAVGTDFKRKGKFEAIRRGLQLAGPNFAGFIDALQELGAKPGSRLLVYCWRGGMRSGSMAWLFSLCGYQAQTLKGGYRGFRRWCKTVVGQEHAPAPAPVWVLGGCTGVGKTAVLWELRQRGEQVIDLEALAHHRGSAFGAIGQPEQPSNEAYENLLAFAVRRVKPGFRLWLEHEARHVGKVLVPVGILSWVTKPGAMIFLSMKQSLRVQRLVEDYCAQAKLQDHGKDELKQCISGGLAKRLGGQRVKEALQMLDEGRWEEVAAMMLDYYDKLYDIWARESECLARVDVDCPTADASANAELVLRAAERHTREAAAAGRVVGELGYAPSKEAKEPNQSEQVVAAPSPTHEGACYCGEVRVRCRGEARAISYCHCSICRRLSGSPFSCQALFQEDQVALELQPGSSLVQLRTSKGVERSRCASCHAPVRGTLQGGKLVAVPLSLLTTWRGGAQNAVEAGEGRGVGAESSPRHRPGLRPMHHLHYNDRVMDVRDGLPKYAAGFRETGRLPESEW
;
A
#
# COMPACT_ATOMS: atom_id res chain seq x y z
N MET A 1 -56.30 27.04 -8.02
CA MET A 1 -54.95 26.80 -8.58
C MET A 1 -54.18 25.92 -7.60
N ASP A 2 -54.70 24.74 -7.28
CA ASP A 2 -54.02 23.79 -6.38
C ASP A 2 -53.73 22.50 -7.16
N LEU A 3 -52.94 22.64 -8.23
CA LEU A 3 -52.61 21.57 -9.19
C LEU A 3 -51.31 20.83 -8.88
N PHE A 4 -50.69 21.08 -7.73
CA PHE A 4 -49.50 20.34 -7.31
C PHE A 4 -49.68 19.83 -5.89
N PRO A 5 -49.52 18.51 -5.63
CA PRO A 5 -49.28 18.06 -4.26
C PRO A 5 -48.08 18.85 -3.73
N ALA A 6 -48.13 19.23 -2.45
CA ALA A 6 -47.01 19.92 -1.82
C ALA A 6 -45.73 19.15 -2.15
N ILE A 7 -44.80 19.82 -2.84
CA ILE A 7 -43.45 19.27 -3.07
C ILE A 7 -42.97 18.91 -1.67
N PRO A 8 -42.71 17.62 -1.35
CA PRO A 8 -42.18 17.26 -0.05
C PRO A 8 -40.96 18.15 0.15
N ALA A 9 -40.91 18.83 1.30
CA ALA A 9 -39.80 19.73 1.63
C ALA A 9 -38.49 19.09 1.16
N PRO A 10 -37.61 19.81 0.44
CA PRO A 10 -36.42 19.22 -0.16
C PRO A 10 -35.72 18.44 0.95
N ALA A 11 -35.61 17.12 0.79
CA ALA A 11 -34.99 16.26 1.78
C ALA A 11 -33.63 16.90 2.11
N ALA A 12 -33.51 17.38 3.34
CA ALA A 12 -32.29 17.95 3.85
C ALA A 12 -31.20 16.90 3.65
N GLY A 13 -30.20 17.22 2.81
CA GLY A 13 -28.96 16.48 2.60
C GLY A 13 -29.13 14.99 2.26
N VAL A 14 -28.88 14.60 1.01
CA VAL A 14 -28.57 13.19 0.72
C VAL A 14 -27.45 12.76 1.66
N GLU A 15 -27.71 11.73 2.46
CA GLU A 15 -26.73 11.22 3.42
C GLU A 15 -25.43 10.81 2.72
N SER A 16 -24.31 10.97 3.40
CA SER A 16 -22.99 10.59 2.87
C SER A 16 -22.31 9.58 3.79
N LEU A 17 -21.84 8.48 3.22
CA LEU A 17 -20.99 7.51 3.90
C LEU A 17 -19.54 7.97 3.86
N ASP A 18 -18.83 7.86 4.98
CA ASP A 18 -17.37 7.89 4.98
C ASP A 18 -16.82 6.61 4.31
N VAL A 19 -15.55 6.64 3.87
CA VAL A 19 -14.95 5.51 3.13
C VAL A 19 -14.97 4.22 3.96
N GLY A 20 -14.80 4.29 5.28
CA GLY A 20 -14.86 3.13 6.17
C GLY A 20 -16.25 2.47 6.15
N ASP A 21 -17.30 3.25 6.37
CA ASP A 21 -18.69 2.77 6.37
C ASP A 21 -19.09 2.20 5.01
N PHE A 22 -18.65 2.85 3.93
CA PHE A 22 -18.82 2.32 2.57
C PHE A 22 -18.17 0.94 2.44
N LEU A 23 -16.90 0.78 2.84
CA LEU A 23 -16.18 -0.49 2.70
C LEU A 23 -16.82 -1.60 3.53
N GLU A 24 -17.34 -1.28 4.71
CA GLU A 24 -18.11 -2.24 5.52
C GLU A 24 -19.46 -2.58 4.89
N ALA A 25 -20.15 -1.60 4.31
CA ALA A 25 -21.41 -1.84 3.62
C ALA A 25 -21.24 -2.65 2.32
N ALA A 26 -20.16 -2.41 1.56
CA ALA A 26 -19.86 -3.09 0.32
C ALA A 26 -19.29 -4.50 0.57
N ASP A 27 -18.18 -4.61 1.30
CA ASP A 27 -17.45 -5.87 1.45
C ASP A 27 -17.63 -6.56 2.80
N GLY A 28 -18.24 -5.89 3.77
CA GLY A 28 -18.24 -6.31 5.16
C GLY A 28 -17.00 -5.84 5.95
N PRO A 29 -16.93 -6.23 7.23
CA PRO A 29 -15.79 -5.93 8.09
C PRO A 29 -14.47 -6.48 7.52
N PRO A 30 -13.32 -5.81 7.77
CA PRO A 30 -12.01 -6.31 7.37
C PRO A 30 -11.78 -7.76 7.81
N GLY A 31 -11.16 -8.57 6.95
CA GLY A 31 -10.90 -10.00 7.23
C GLY A 31 -12.11 -10.93 7.18
N GLN A 32 -13.32 -10.46 6.82
CA GLN A 32 -14.49 -11.35 6.66
C GLN A 32 -14.67 -11.94 5.25
N GLY A 33 -13.69 -11.77 4.35
CA GLY A 33 -13.74 -12.35 3.00
C GLY A 33 -13.87 -13.88 3.01
N SER A 34 -14.53 -14.42 1.99
CA SER A 34 -14.47 -15.84 1.68
C SER A 34 -13.01 -16.23 1.37
N VAL A 35 -12.68 -17.52 1.46
CA VAL A 35 -11.34 -18.03 1.08
C VAL A 35 -11.15 -18.04 -0.45
N GLY A 36 -12.13 -17.53 -1.22
CA GLY A 36 -12.08 -17.37 -2.67
C GLY A 36 -11.19 -16.20 -3.10
N ASP A 37 -11.52 -15.58 -4.23
CA ASP A 37 -10.72 -14.47 -4.73
C ASP A 37 -10.82 -13.24 -3.82
N LEU A 38 -9.69 -12.87 -3.21
CA LEU A 38 -9.62 -11.73 -2.29
C LEU A 38 -9.95 -10.40 -2.99
N SER A 39 -9.82 -10.31 -4.31
CA SER A 39 -10.09 -9.08 -5.07
C SER A 39 -11.55 -8.88 -5.47
N GLU A 40 -12.38 -9.93 -5.43
CA GLU A 40 -13.76 -9.87 -5.97
C GLU A 40 -14.74 -9.17 -5.00
N PRO A 41 -15.19 -7.93 -5.26
CA PRO A 41 -16.08 -7.19 -4.36
C PRO A 41 -17.37 -7.98 -4.04
N SER A 42 -17.87 -7.88 -2.80
CA SER A 42 -19.16 -8.50 -2.46
C SER A 42 -20.28 -7.52 -2.85
N PRO A 43 -21.28 -7.91 -3.67
CA PRO A 43 -22.32 -6.98 -4.11
C PRO A 43 -23.42 -6.86 -3.04
N ARG A 44 -23.08 -6.32 -1.86
CA ARG A 44 -24.05 -6.01 -0.80
C ARG A 44 -24.72 -4.64 -0.99
N LEU A 45 -24.21 -3.84 -1.92
CA LEU A 45 -24.63 -2.48 -2.21
C LEU A 45 -24.43 -2.21 -3.71
N LEU A 46 -25.42 -1.62 -4.38
CA LEU A 46 -25.25 -1.22 -5.78
C LEU A 46 -24.42 0.07 -5.83
N LEU A 47 -23.21 -0.03 -6.38
CA LEU A 47 -22.25 1.06 -6.47
C LEU A 47 -22.36 1.75 -7.84
N LEU A 48 -22.67 3.05 -7.84
CA LEU A 48 -22.89 3.83 -9.06
C LEU A 48 -21.84 4.93 -9.20
N ASP A 49 -21.02 4.82 -10.25
CA ASP A 49 -20.09 5.86 -10.64
C ASP A 49 -20.75 6.80 -11.64
N VAL A 50 -21.04 8.04 -11.23
CA VAL A 50 -21.67 9.05 -12.10
C VAL A 50 -20.66 9.97 -12.78
N ARG A 51 -19.37 9.60 -12.76
CA ARG A 51 -18.34 10.25 -13.58
C ARG A 51 -18.48 9.86 -15.05
N SER A 52 -17.80 10.59 -15.94
CA SER A 52 -17.84 10.29 -17.37
C SER A 52 -17.15 8.96 -17.70
N PRO A 53 -17.44 8.35 -18.86
CA PRO A 53 -16.85 7.07 -19.26
C PRO A 53 -15.32 7.09 -19.25
N GLY A 54 -14.68 8.17 -19.71
CA GLY A 54 -13.22 8.32 -19.65
C GLY A 54 -12.68 8.39 -18.21
N GLU A 55 -13.39 9.06 -17.29
CA GLU A 55 -13.02 9.08 -15.86
C GLU A 55 -13.15 7.67 -15.23
N PHE A 56 -14.14 6.86 -15.66
CA PHE A 56 -14.38 5.49 -15.18
C PHE A 56 -13.36 4.47 -15.72
N ALA A 57 -13.01 4.58 -17.01
CA ALA A 57 -12.06 3.68 -17.68
C ALA A 57 -10.64 3.78 -17.10
N VAL A 58 -10.21 4.97 -16.67
CA VAL A 58 -8.92 5.13 -15.97
C VAL A 58 -8.92 4.34 -14.67
N GLY A 59 -10.01 4.33 -13.93
CA GLY A 59 -10.12 3.57 -12.69
C GLY A 59 -11.39 3.95 -11.95
N HIS A 60 -11.99 2.97 -11.29
CA HIS A 60 -13.23 3.09 -10.54
C HIS A 60 -13.19 2.17 -9.31
N ILE A 61 -14.16 2.33 -8.41
CA ILE A 61 -14.29 1.43 -7.26
C ILE A 61 -14.63 0.03 -7.81
N PRO A 62 -13.89 -1.04 -7.44
CA PRO A 62 -14.19 -2.39 -7.89
C PRO A 62 -15.67 -2.75 -7.67
N GLY A 63 -16.32 -3.28 -8.71
CA GLY A 63 -17.73 -3.64 -8.67
C GLY A 63 -18.71 -2.47 -8.92
N ALA A 64 -18.21 -1.26 -9.15
CA ALA A 64 -19.06 -0.13 -9.53
C ALA A 64 -19.54 -0.23 -10.98
N VAL A 65 -20.79 0.16 -11.20
CA VAL A 65 -21.39 0.32 -12.52
C VAL A 65 -21.32 1.80 -12.91
N ASN A 66 -20.88 2.10 -14.13
CA ASN A 66 -20.85 3.46 -14.63
C ASN A 66 -22.26 3.89 -15.09
N LEU A 67 -22.82 4.91 -14.44
CA LEU A 67 -24.07 5.56 -14.84
C LEU A 67 -23.79 7.06 -15.00
N PRO A 68 -23.11 7.46 -16.09
CA PRO A 68 -22.50 8.78 -16.22
C PRO A 68 -23.56 9.89 -16.23
N LEU A 69 -23.43 10.88 -15.35
CA LEU A 69 -24.27 12.09 -15.41
C LEU A 69 -24.02 12.89 -16.70
N PHE A 70 -22.79 12.82 -17.21
CA PHE A 70 -22.32 13.47 -18.44
C PHE A 70 -21.40 12.53 -19.20
N ASP A 71 -21.47 12.54 -20.53
CA ASP A 71 -20.39 12.05 -21.38
C ASP A 71 -19.11 12.91 -21.21
N ASP A 72 -18.01 12.50 -21.85
CA ASP A 72 -16.72 13.16 -21.68
C ASP A 72 -16.72 14.62 -22.19
N ASP A 73 -17.43 14.91 -23.28
CA ASP A 73 -17.52 16.25 -23.87
C ASP A 73 -18.37 17.21 -23.02
N ALA A 74 -19.56 16.75 -22.60
CA ALA A 74 -20.43 17.45 -21.67
C ALA A 74 -19.71 17.71 -20.34
N ARG A 75 -18.96 16.73 -19.84
CA ARG A 75 -18.14 16.85 -18.64
C ARG A 75 -17.05 17.91 -18.77
N ALA A 76 -16.41 18.03 -19.94
CA ALA A 76 -15.42 19.05 -20.24
C ALA A 76 -16.04 20.46 -20.33
N ALA A 77 -17.19 20.57 -21.00
CA ALA A 77 -17.92 21.82 -21.16
C ALA A 77 -18.40 22.40 -19.81
N VAL A 78 -19.09 21.59 -19.00
CA VAL A 78 -19.57 21.99 -17.66
C VAL A 78 -18.40 22.37 -16.74
N GLY A 79 -17.28 21.62 -16.83
CA GLY A 79 -16.06 21.94 -16.06
C GLY A 79 -15.45 23.29 -16.45
N THR A 80 -15.49 23.63 -17.74
CA THR A 80 -14.99 24.90 -18.26
C THR A 80 -15.87 26.07 -17.83
N ASP A 81 -17.19 25.92 -17.92
CA ASP A 81 -18.13 26.93 -17.45
C ASP A 81 -17.99 27.16 -15.94
N PHE A 82 -17.80 26.10 -15.14
CA PHE A 82 -17.57 26.23 -13.70
C PHE A 82 -16.31 27.07 -13.39
N LYS A 83 -15.23 26.87 -14.16
CA LYS A 83 -13.97 27.60 -13.97
C LYS A 83 -14.02 29.04 -14.51
N ARG A 84 -14.70 29.28 -15.63
CA ARG A 84 -14.67 30.56 -16.36
C ARG A 84 -15.86 31.46 -16.05
N LYS A 85 -17.05 30.90 -15.90
CA LYS A 85 -18.34 31.63 -15.76
C LYS A 85 -18.94 31.49 -14.37
N GLY A 86 -18.39 30.60 -13.54
CA GLY A 86 -18.80 30.41 -12.16
C GLY A 86 -19.91 29.37 -11.98
N LYS A 87 -20.30 29.18 -10.71
CA LYS A 87 -21.14 28.07 -10.27
C LYS A 87 -22.53 28.07 -10.91
N PHE A 88 -23.19 29.22 -11.03
CA PHE A 88 -24.56 29.32 -11.54
C PHE A 88 -24.66 28.85 -13.00
N GLU A 89 -23.81 29.37 -13.87
CA GLU A 89 -23.80 29.00 -15.30
C GLU A 89 -23.45 27.52 -15.50
N ALA A 90 -22.54 26.97 -14.70
CA ALA A 90 -22.22 25.54 -14.75
C ALA A 90 -23.41 24.66 -14.34
N ILE A 91 -24.17 25.05 -13.31
CA ILE A 91 -25.38 24.33 -12.88
C ILE A 91 -26.44 24.41 -13.97
N ARG A 92 -26.70 25.60 -14.52
CA ARG A 92 -27.66 25.80 -15.62
C ARG A 92 -27.31 24.94 -16.83
N ARG A 93 -26.04 24.94 -17.25
CA ARG A 93 -25.55 24.10 -18.35
C ARG A 93 -25.68 22.62 -18.03
N GLY A 94 -25.35 22.21 -16.80
CA GLY A 94 -25.51 20.83 -16.35
C GLY A 94 -26.96 20.35 -16.41
N LEU A 95 -27.92 21.16 -15.97
CA LEU A 95 -29.35 20.84 -16.06
C LEU A 95 -29.85 20.74 -17.50
N GLN A 96 -29.36 21.60 -18.40
CA GLN A 96 -29.71 21.51 -19.84
C GLN A 96 -29.22 20.21 -20.48
N LEU A 97 -28.05 19.72 -20.06
CA LEU A 97 -27.45 18.52 -20.62
C LEU A 97 -28.03 17.23 -20.01
N ALA A 98 -28.20 17.20 -18.68
CA ALA A 98 -28.64 15.99 -17.98
C ALA A 98 -30.17 15.88 -17.84
N GLY A 99 -30.87 17.01 -17.71
CA GLY A 99 -32.32 17.06 -17.44
C GLY A 99 -33.18 16.28 -18.42
N PRO A 100 -32.96 16.37 -19.76
CA PRO A 100 -33.71 15.59 -20.74
C PRO A 100 -33.57 14.07 -20.57
N ASN A 101 -32.53 13.59 -19.89
CA ASN A 101 -32.22 12.17 -19.71
C ASN A 101 -32.53 11.62 -18.30
N PHE A 102 -33.23 12.38 -17.45
CA PHE A 102 -33.49 11.93 -16.07
C PHE A 102 -34.31 10.65 -15.99
N ALA A 103 -35.30 10.46 -16.87
CA ALA A 103 -36.05 9.21 -16.95
C ALA A 103 -35.13 8.04 -17.34
N GLY A 104 -34.24 8.24 -18.32
CA GLY A 104 -33.30 7.21 -18.76
C GLY A 104 -32.34 6.73 -17.68
N PHE A 105 -31.96 7.59 -16.72
CA PHE A 105 -31.16 7.14 -15.56
C PHE A 105 -31.95 6.21 -14.62
N ILE A 106 -33.26 6.37 -14.51
CA ILE A 106 -34.12 5.48 -13.73
C ILE A 106 -34.31 4.15 -14.46
N ASP A 107 -34.56 4.20 -15.78
CA ASP A 107 -34.70 3.01 -16.61
C ASP A 107 -33.42 2.15 -16.55
N ALA A 108 -32.24 2.77 -16.67
CA ALA A 108 -30.96 2.09 -16.52
C ALA A 108 -30.79 1.43 -15.14
N LEU A 109 -31.29 2.04 -14.05
CA LEU A 109 -31.26 1.41 -12.73
C LEU A 109 -32.17 0.17 -12.66
N GLN A 110 -33.33 0.22 -13.29
CA GLN A 110 -34.25 -0.90 -13.35
C GLN A 110 -33.69 -2.06 -14.18
N GLU A 111 -32.97 -1.77 -15.27
CA GLU A 111 -32.23 -2.76 -16.06
C GLU A 111 -31.11 -3.43 -15.24
N LEU A 112 -30.48 -2.69 -14.32
CA LEU A 112 -29.55 -3.25 -13.33
C LEU A 112 -30.25 -4.03 -12.21
N GLY A 113 -31.56 -4.21 -12.28
CA GLY A 113 -32.36 -4.97 -11.32
C GLY A 113 -32.74 -4.19 -10.05
N ALA A 114 -32.43 -2.89 -9.97
CA ALA A 114 -32.78 -2.07 -8.82
C ALA A 114 -34.27 -1.71 -8.83
N LYS A 115 -34.90 -1.79 -7.67
CA LYS A 115 -36.31 -1.45 -7.46
C LYS A 115 -36.43 -0.34 -6.42
N PRO A 116 -37.56 0.37 -6.33
CA PRO A 116 -37.81 1.25 -5.18
C PRO A 116 -37.54 0.52 -3.86
N GLY A 117 -36.79 1.15 -2.95
CA GLY A 117 -36.26 0.56 -1.73
C GLY A 117 -34.85 -0.05 -1.83
N SER A 118 -34.33 -0.29 -3.03
CA SER A 118 -32.94 -0.74 -3.21
C SER A 118 -31.94 0.29 -2.66
N ARG A 119 -30.89 -0.21 -2.00
CA ARG A 119 -29.79 0.59 -1.46
C ARG A 119 -28.78 0.93 -2.56
N LEU A 120 -28.52 2.22 -2.75
CA LEU A 120 -27.61 2.72 -3.78
C LEU A 120 -26.52 3.57 -3.12
N LEU A 121 -25.26 3.38 -3.55
CA LEU A 121 -24.19 4.33 -3.24
C LEU A 121 -23.74 5.02 -4.52
N VAL A 122 -23.99 6.33 -4.59
CA VAL A 122 -23.67 7.15 -5.74
C VAL A 122 -22.42 7.95 -5.46
N TYR A 123 -21.42 7.87 -6.32
CA TYR A 123 -20.22 8.68 -6.17
C TYR A 123 -19.81 9.37 -7.46
N CYS A 124 -19.14 10.50 -7.29
CA CYS A 124 -18.42 11.18 -8.35
C CYS A 124 -16.98 11.40 -7.89
N TRP A 125 -16.19 12.24 -8.60
CA TRP A 125 -14.78 12.46 -8.24
C TRP A 125 -14.56 12.94 -6.78
N ARG A 126 -15.42 13.85 -6.27
CA ARG A 126 -15.24 14.49 -4.95
C ARG A 126 -16.42 14.33 -3.99
N GLY A 127 -17.47 13.61 -4.38
CA GLY A 127 -18.70 13.52 -3.58
C GLY A 127 -19.42 14.87 -3.49
N GLY A 128 -19.48 15.61 -4.60
CA GLY A 128 -20.09 16.94 -4.67
C GLY A 128 -21.43 16.94 -5.42
N MET A 129 -21.75 18.05 -6.09
CA MET A 129 -23.04 18.25 -6.76
C MET A 129 -23.41 17.17 -7.79
N ARG A 130 -22.44 16.58 -8.51
CA ARG A 130 -22.74 15.53 -9.51
C ARG A 130 -23.40 14.30 -8.87
N SER A 131 -22.76 13.71 -7.86
CA SER A 131 -23.32 12.57 -7.13
C SER A 131 -24.53 12.97 -6.28
N GLY A 132 -24.52 14.17 -5.70
CA GLY A 132 -25.65 14.68 -4.92
C GLY A 132 -26.93 14.84 -5.76
N SER A 133 -26.83 15.37 -6.97
CA SER A 133 -27.99 15.54 -7.87
C SER A 133 -28.56 14.20 -8.33
N MET A 134 -27.70 13.24 -8.67
CA MET A 134 -28.13 11.89 -9.06
C MET A 134 -28.76 11.14 -7.89
N ALA A 135 -28.14 11.20 -6.71
CA ALA A 135 -28.70 10.56 -5.53
C ALA A 135 -30.03 11.21 -5.11
N TRP A 136 -30.18 12.54 -5.23
CA TRP A 136 -31.46 13.20 -5.02
C TRP A 136 -32.54 12.72 -6.00
N LEU A 137 -32.21 12.61 -7.29
CA LEU A 137 -33.12 12.08 -8.31
C LEU A 137 -33.57 10.65 -7.96
N PHE A 138 -32.63 9.78 -7.57
CA PHE A 138 -32.96 8.42 -7.17
C PHE A 138 -33.80 8.38 -5.89
N SER A 139 -33.50 9.21 -4.90
CA SER A 139 -34.32 9.29 -3.68
C SER A 139 -35.76 9.75 -3.97
N LEU A 140 -35.97 10.65 -4.94
CA LEU A 140 -37.32 11.03 -5.38
C LEU A 140 -38.11 9.86 -5.95
N CYS A 141 -37.45 8.91 -6.62
CA CYS A 141 -38.05 7.70 -7.16
C CYS A 141 -38.15 6.55 -6.14
N GLY A 142 -37.90 6.82 -4.85
CA GLY A 142 -38.06 5.85 -3.77
C GLY A 142 -36.86 4.92 -3.56
N TYR A 143 -35.70 5.19 -4.14
CA TYR A 143 -34.47 4.45 -3.86
C TYR A 143 -33.81 4.94 -2.56
N GLN A 144 -33.11 4.06 -1.84
CA GLN A 144 -32.30 4.43 -0.67
C GLN A 144 -30.90 4.87 -1.12
N ALA A 145 -30.81 6.06 -1.73
CA ALA A 145 -29.57 6.58 -2.29
C ALA A 145 -28.76 7.38 -1.27
N GLN A 146 -27.50 7.00 -1.10
CA GLN A 146 -26.49 7.72 -0.33
C GLN A 146 -25.33 8.14 -1.24
N THR A 147 -24.52 9.09 -0.80
CA THR A 147 -23.30 9.49 -1.50
C THR A 147 -22.02 9.04 -0.79
N LEU A 148 -20.92 8.91 -1.53
CA LEU A 148 -19.61 8.70 -0.91
C LEU A 148 -18.96 10.05 -0.56
N LYS A 149 -18.72 10.29 0.72
CA LYS A 149 -18.05 11.50 1.21
C LYS A 149 -16.62 11.57 0.68
N GLY A 150 -16.27 12.70 0.07
CA GLY A 150 -15.00 12.86 -0.64
C GLY A 150 -14.91 12.12 -1.97
N GLY A 151 -15.95 11.37 -2.35
CA GLY A 151 -16.08 10.64 -3.61
C GLY A 151 -14.95 9.67 -3.89
N TYR A 152 -14.75 9.38 -5.17
CA TYR A 152 -13.67 8.52 -5.64
C TYR A 152 -12.27 9.00 -5.21
N ARG A 153 -12.06 10.32 -5.06
CA ARG A 153 -10.81 10.86 -4.50
C ARG A 153 -10.56 10.41 -3.06
N GLY A 154 -11.61 10.39 -2.24
CA GLY A 154 -11.54 9.90 -0.85
C GLY A 154 -11.17 8.41 -0.83
N PHE A 155 -11.86 7.62 -1.65
CA PHE A 155 -11.55 6.21 -1.87
C PHE A 155 -10.10 5.97 -2.33
N ARG A 156 -9.62 6.71 -3.33
CA ARG A 156 -8.24 6.63 -3.82
C ARG A 156 -7.20 6.97 -2.76
N ARG A 157 -7.52 7.92 -1.87
CA ARG A 157 -6.65 8.21 -0.73
C ARG A 157 -6.54 6.99 0.18
N TRP A 158 -7.66 6.32 0.45
CA TRP A 158 -7.66 5.07 1.22
C TRP A 158 -6.82 3.98 0.53
N CYS A 159 -6.98 3.73 -0.77
CA CYS A 159 -6.14 2.75 -1.50
C CYS A 159 -4.64 3.03 -1.29
N LYS A 160 -4.21 4.29 -1.45
CA LYS A 160 -2.82 4.69 -1.22
C LYS A 160 -2.34 4.47 0.21
N THR A 161 -3.21 4.62 1.21
CA THR A 161 -2.83 4.30 2.60
C THR A 161 -2.64 2.81 2.81
N VAL A 162 -3.37 1.96 2.08
CA VAL A 162 -3.30 0.51 2.21
C VAL A 162 -2.09 -0.07 1.48
N VAL A 163 -1.84 0.34 0.24
CA VAL A 163 -0.82 -0.30 -0.63
C VAL A 163 0.35 0.61 -1.01
N GLY A 164 0.20 1.92 -0.85
CA GLY A 164 1.14 2.93 -1.37
C GLY A 164 2.18 3.46 -0.38
N GLN A 165 2.12 3.08 0.90
CA GLN A 165 3.10 3.51 1.91
C GLN A 165 4.33 2.61 1.90
N GLU A 166 5.52 3.21 1.92
CA GLU A 166 6.76 2.48 2.09
C GLU A 166 6.79 1.84 3.50
N HIS A 167 7.01 0.53 3.60
CA HIS A 167 6.85 -0.26 4.83
C HIS A 167 5.42 -0.33 5.38
N ALA A 168 4.39 -0.27 4.51
CA ALA A 168 3.03 -0.63 4.91
C ALA A 168 3.07 -1.98 5.66
N PRO A 169 2.52 -2.08 6.88
CA PRO A 169 2.53 -3.35 7.59
C PRO A 169 1.71 -4.37 6.81
N ALA A 170 2.28 -5.55 6.59
CA ALA A 170 1.52 -6.63 6.00
C ALA A 170 0.38 -7.03 6.97
N PRO A 171 -0.84 -7.27 6.47
CA PRO A 171 -1.97 -7.66 7.32
C PRO A 171 -1.80 -9.06 7.94
N ALA A 172 -0.82 -9.83 7.46
CA ALA A 172 -0.58 -11.22 7.78
C ALA A 172 0.91 -11.60 7.52
N PRO A 173 1.41 -12.72 8.07
CA PRO A 173 2.71 -13.27 7.73
C PRO A 173 2.82 -13.55 6.22
N VAL A 174 3.73 -12.84 5.54
CA VAL A 174 3.90 -12.92 4.09
C VAL A 174 4.88 -14.02 3.71
N TRP A 175 4.41 -14.89 2.83
CA TRP A 175 5.20 -15.92 2.18
C TRP A 175 5.21 -15.66 0.68
N VAL A 176 6.39 -15.76 0.08
CA VAL A 176 6.55 -15.50 -1.35
C VAL A 176 6.88 -16.80 -2.06
N LEU A 177 6.15 -17.10 -3.12
CA LEU A 177 6.44 -18.20 -4.02
C LEU A 177 7.37 -17.71 -5.14
N GLY A 178 8.63 -18.12 -5.06
CA GLY A 178 9.66 -17.84 -6.05
C GLY A 178 9.96 -19.06 -6.94
N GLY A 179 10.70 -18.82 -8.02
CA GLY A 179 11.13 -19.88 -8.94
C GLY A 179 11.23 -19.37 -10.38
N CYS A 180 12.06 -20.05 -11.18
CA CYS A 180 12.35 -19.67 -12.57
C CYS A 180 11.09 -19.67 -13.47
N THR A 181 11.18 -19.05 -14.63
CA THR A 181 10.11 -19.12 -15.64
C THR A 181 9.76 -20.58 -15.97
N GLY A 182 8.47 -20.88 -16.11
CA GLY A 182 7.98 -22.21 -16.49
C GLY A 182 7.77 -23.20 -15.32
N VAL A 183 8.16 -22.87 -14.09
CA VAL A 183 7.96 -23.77 -12.92
C VAL A 183 6.50 -23.87 -12.45
N GLY A 184 5.60 -23.02 -12.96
CA GLY A 184 4.17 -23.08 -12.65
C GLY A 184 3.71 -22.38 -11.37
N LYS A 185 4.38 -21.29 -10.96
CA LYS A 185 4.06 -20.52 -9.74
C LYS A 185 2.57 -20.18 -9.61
N THR A 186 1.99 -19.55 -10.62
CA THR A 186 0.58 -19.12 -10.64
C THR A 186 -0.37 -20.30 -10.45
N ALA A 187 -0.14 -21.41 -11.14
CA ALA A 187 -0.95 -22.61 -11.00
C ALA A 187 -0.85 -23.20 -9.58
N VAL A 188 0.35 -23.22 -8.99
CA VAL A 188 0.56 -23.65 -7.61
C VAL A 188 -0.17 -22.72 -6.63
N LEU A 189 -0.15 -21.41 -6.85
CA LEU A 189 -0.88 -20.45 -6.00
C LEU A 189 -2.39 -20.65 -6.06
N TRP A 190 -2.96 -20.95 -7.22
CA TRP A 190 -4.38 -21.26 -7.32
C TRP A 190 -4.74 -22.56 -6.59
N GLU A 191 -3.87 -23.57 -6.64
CA GLU A 191 -4.04 -24.79 -5.83
C GLU A 191 -3.93 -24.51 -4.32
N LEU A 192 -3.01 -23.63 -3.90
CA LEU A 192 -2.93 -23.18 -2.51
C LEU A 192 -4.23 -22.47 -2.07
N ARG A 193 -4.77 -21.60 -2.92
CA ARG A 193 -6.05 -20.91 -2.68
C ARG A 193 -7.20 -21.91 -2.52
N GLN A 194 -7.32 -22.89 -3.43
CA GLN A 194 -8.33 -23.95 -3.36
C GLN A 194 -8.23 -24.77 -2.06
N ARG A 195 -7.01 -24.95 -1.53
CA ARG A 195 -6.73 -25.65 -0.27
C ARG A 195 -6.92 -24.78 0.99
N GLY A 196 -7.40 -23.55 0.83
CA GLY A 196 -7.78 -22.68 1.93
C GLY A 196 -6.71 -21.68 2.36
N GLU A 197 -5.61 -21.56 1.62
CA GLU A 197 -4.59 -20.53 1.87
C GLU A 197 -5.04 -19.17 1.32
N GLN A 198 -4.50 -18.09 1.90
CA GLN A 198 -4.76 -16.74 1.42
C GLN A 198 -3.77 -16.37 0.33
N VAL A 199 -4.25 -15.95 -0.83
CA VAL A 199 -3.42 -15.71 -2.00
C VAL A 199 -3.80 -14.38 -2.65
N ILE A 200 -2.86 -13.45 -2.71
CA ILE A 200 -2.95 -12.29 -3.60
C ILE A 200 -2.08 -12.58 -4.82
N ASP A 201 -2.74 -12.79 -5.96
CA ASP A 201 -2.12 -13.07 -7.25
C ASP A 201 -1.87 -11.74 -7.97
N LEU A 202 -0.61 -11.32 -8.05
CA LEU A 202 -0.25 -10.01 -8.61
C LEU A 202 -0.42 -9.99 -10.12
N GLU A 203 -0.14 -11.11 -10.80
CA GLU A 203 -0.27 -11.26 -12.24
C GLU A 203 -1.72 -11.25 -12.71
N ALA A 204 -2.59 -12.01 -12.03
CA ALA A 204 -4.01 -12.06 -12.34
C ALA A 204 -4.67 -10.68 -12.18
N LEU A 205 -4.36 -9.94 -11.10
CA LEU A 205 -4.89 -8.58 -10.91
C LEU A 205 -4.39 -7.58 -11.95
N ALA A 206 -3.25 -7.86 -12.58
CA ALA A 206 -2.68 -7.05 -13.64
C ALA A 206 -3.14 -7.48 -15.05
N HIS A 207 -3.95 -8.55 -15.18
CA HIS A 207 -4.24 -9.22 -16.45
C HIS A 207 -2.96 -9.53 -17.23
N HIS A 208 -2.00 -10.17 -16.57
CA HIS A 208 -0.68 -10.44 -17.14
C HIS A 208 -0.13 -11.78 -16.65
N ARG A 209 1.05 -12.18 -17.16
CA ARG A 209 1.85 -13.31 -16.66
C ARG A 209 3.34 -12.94 -16.59
N GLY A 210 4.14 -13.65 -15.80
CA GLY A 210 5.53 -13.32 -15.52
C GLY A 210 6.51 -13.60 -16.67
N SER A 211 6.39 -12.87 -17.77
CA SER A 211 7.32 -12.89 -18.92
C SER A 211 7.05 -11.77 -19.93
N ALA A 212 7.90 -11.67 -20.96
CA ALA A 212 7.63 -10.78 -22.11
C ALA A 212 6.46 -11.26 -22.98
N PHE A 213 5.99 -12.48 -22.75
CA PHE A 213 4.83 -13.09 -23.41
C PHE A 213 3.55 -12.94 -22.58
N GLY A 214 3.62 -12.30 -21.42
CA GLY A 214 2.56 -12.37 -20.41
C GLY A 214 1.25 -11.70 -20.74
N ALA A 215 1.20 -10.86 -21.79
CA ALA A 215 -0.04 -10.26 -22.27
C ALA A 215 -0.84 -11.18 -23.22
N ILE A 216 -0.20 -12.22 -23.77
CA ILE A 216 -0.81 -13.11 -24.75
C ILE A 216 -1.99 -13.85 -24.11
N GLY A 217 -3.15 -13.77 -24.75
CA GLY A 217 -4.38 -14.38 -24.28
C GLY A 217 -4.90 -13.84 -22.94
N GLN A 218 -4.46 -12.64 -22.52
CA GLN A 218 -4.99 -11.95 -21.34
C GLN A 218 -5.93 -10.80 -21.73
N PRO A 219 -6.88 -10.41 -20.86
CA PRO A 219 -7.65 -9.18 -21.05
C PRO A 219 -6.76 -7.94 -21.10
N GLU A 220 -7.33 -6.80 -21.51
CA GLU A 220 -6.61 -5.53 -21.47
C GLU A 220 -6.14 -5.23 -20.04
N GLN A 221 -4.87 -4.85 -19.91
CA GLN A 221 -4.32 -4.53 -18.60
C GLN A 221 -5.02 -3.32 -17.99
N PRO A 222 -5.30 -3.36 -16.67
CA PRO A 222 -5.80 -2.19 -15.97
C PRO A 222 -4.79 -1.05 -16.02
N SER A 223 -5.27 0.18 -15.81
CA SER A 223 -4.37 1.28 -15.50
C SER A 223 -3.69 1.05 -14.13
N ASN A 224 -2.60 1.78 -13.86
CA ASN A 224 -2.00 1.81 -12.51
C ASN A 224 -3.01 2.18 -11.41
N GLU A 225 -3.99 3.01 -11.74
CA GLU A 225 -5.02 3.43 -10.79
C GLU A 225 -5.96 2.27 -10.44
N ALA A 226 -6.47 1.58 -11.47
CA ALA A 226 -7.34 0.43 -11.31
C ALA A 226 -6.62 -0.74 -10.63
N TYR A 227 -5.36 -1.01 -11.01
CA TYR A 227 -4.54 -2.04 -10.37
C TYR A 227 -4.34 -1.78 -8.87
N GLU A 228 -4.06 -0.53 -8.48
CA GLU A 228 -3.95 -0.15 -7.07
C GLU A 228 -5.29 -0.29 -6.31
N ASN A 229 -6.43 -0.03 -6.96
CA ASN A 229 -7.74 -0.26 -6.35
C ASN A 229 -7.98 -1.74 -6.05
N LEU A 230 -7.71 -2.61 -7.03
CA LEU A 230 -7.88 -4.06 -6.91
C LEU A 230 -6.98 -4.63 -5.80
N LEU A 231 -5.72 -4.20 -5.74
CA LEU A 231 -4.79 -4.60 -4.69
C LEU A 231 -5.26 -4.15 -3.30
N ALA A 232 -5.78 -2.93 -3.15
CA ALA A 232 -6.27 -2.45 -1.87
C ALA A 232 -7.47 -3.28 -1.35
N PHE A 233 -8.36 -3.72 -2.24
CA PHE A 233 -9.44 -4.64 -1.91
C PHE A 233 -8.90 -6.01 -1.47
N ALA A 234 -7.97 -6.56 -2.26
CA ALA A 234 -7.36 -7.85 -1.96
C ALA A 234 -6.68 -7.85 -0.58
N VAL A 235 -5.90 -6.80 -0.26
CA VAL A 235 -5.25 -6.61 1.05
C VAL A 235 -6.25 -6.48 2.19
N ARG A 236 -7.33 -5.71 2.01
CA ARG A 236 -8.34 -5.49 3.07
C ARG A 236 -8.97 -6.79 3.57
N ARG A 237 -9.08 -7.78 2.70
CA ARG A 237 -9.77 -9.05 2.99
C ARG A 237 -8.86 -10.12 3.55
N VAL A 238 -7.56 -9.88 3.61
CA VAL A 238 -6.61 -10.77 4.27
C VAL A 238 -6.94 -10.84 5.76
N LYS A 239 -7.07 -12.08 6.25
CA LYS A 239 -7.29 -12.44 7.65
C LYS A 239 -5.96 -12.34 8.41
N PRO A 240 -5.90 -11.49 9.45
CA PRO A 240 -4.73 -11.45 10.32
C PRO A 240 -4.45 -12.79 10.98
N GLY A 241 -3.17 -13.09 11.21
CA GLY A 241 -2.72 -14.32 11.88
C GLY A 241 -2.66 -15.56 10.98
N PHE A 242 -3.21 -15.51 9.77
CA PHE A 242 -3.09 -16.58 8.77
C PHE A 242 -2.03 -16.19 7.74
N ARG A 243 -1.33 -17.18 7.18
CA ARG A 243 -0.33 -16.94 6.13
C ARG A 243 -0.96 -16.30 4.89
N LEU A 244 -0.22 -15.38 4.27
CA LEU A 244 -0.54 -14.75 2.99
C LEU A 244 0.53 -15.12 1.96
N TRP A 245 0.12 -15.69 0.84
CA TRP A 245 0.98 -15.99 -0.29
C TRP A 245 0.94 -14.90 -1.36
N LEU A 246 2.13 -14.56 -1.86
CA LEU A 246 2.37 -13.67 -2.99
C LEU A 246 3.27 -14.35 -4.01
N GLU A 247 3.16 -13.94 -5.26
CA GLU A 247 4.16 -14.26 -6.29
C GLU A 247 5.43 -13.43 -6.08
N HIS A 248 6.58 -14.04 -6.37
CA HIS A 248 7.83 -13.31 -6.51
C HIS A 248 7.83 -12.54 -7.83
N GLU A 249 7.24 -11.34 -7.82
CA GLU A 249 7.18 -10.45 -8.97
C GLU A 249 8.03 -9.19 -8.85
N ALA A 250 8.49 -8.72 -10.00
CA ALA A 250 9.30 -7.50 -10.09
C ALA A 250 8.47 -6.26 -9.79
N ARG A 251 9.14 -5.10 -9.73
CA ARG A 251 8.48 -3.80 -9.54
C ARG A 251 7.38 -3.52 -10.58
N HIS A 252 7.45 -4.14 -11.76
CA HIS A 252 6.45 -4.01 -12.81
C HIS A 252 5.88 -5.38 -13.16
N VAL A 253 4.57 -5.43 -13.32
CA VAL A 253 3.85 -6.55 -13.90
C VAL A 253 3.28 -6.05 -15.23
N GLY A 254 3.95 -6.38 -16.34
CA GLY A 254 3.63 -5.76 -17.63
C GLY A 254 3.82 -4.24 -17.61
N LYS A 255 2.75 -3.49 -17.85
CA LYS A 255 2.76 -2.01 -17.88
C LYS A 255 2.43 -1.38 -16.53
N VAL A 256 1.89 -2.15 -15.59
CA VAL A 256 1.51 -1.63 -14.27
C VAL A 256 2.64 -1.74 -13.26
N LEU A 257 2.65 -0.79 -12.33
CA LEU A 257 3.61 -0.65 -11.26
C LEU A 257 3.05 -1.28 -9.99
N VAL A 258 3.79 -2.22 -9.40
CA VAL A 258 3.46 -2.76 -8.07
C VAL A 258 3.66 -1.64 -7.03
N PRO A 259 2.62 -1.29 -6.23
CA PRO A 259 2.73 -0.28 -5.19
C PRO A 259 3.87 -0.59 -4.20
N VAL A 260 4.55 0.44 -3.72
CA VAL A 260 5.76 0.28 -2.89
C VAL A 260 5.53 -0.48 -1.57
N GLY A 261 4.32 -0.41 -1.01
CA GLY A 261 3.95 -1.21 0.17
C GLY A 261 3.96 -2.69 -0.14
N ILE A 262 3.27 -3.10 -1.21
CA ILE A 262 3.24 -4.51 -1.67
C ILE A 262 4.63 -4.99 -2.09
N LEU A 263 5.38 -4.17 -2.83
CA LEU A 263 6.73 -4.51 -3.25
C LEU A 263 7.66 -4.79 -2.06
N SER A 264 7.48 -4.07 -0.94
CA SER A 264 8.26 -4.33 0.28
C SER A 264 7.98 -5.72 0.85
N TRP A 265 6.76 -6.22 0.73
CA TRP A 265 6.38 -7.57 1.18
C TRP A 265 6.99 -8.66 0.29
N VAL A 266 6.99 -8.43 -1.03
CA VAL A 266 7.57 -9.36 -2.01
C VAL A 266 9.10 -9.44 -1.88
N THR A 267 9.76 -8.30 -1.62
CA THR A 267 11.23 -8.22 -1.54
C THR A 267 11.79 -8.57 -0.17
N LYS A 268 11.00 -8.44 0.90
CA LYS A 268 11.37 -8.77 2.28
C LYS A 268 10.34 -9.66 2.97
N PRO A 269 10.05 -10.86 2.43
CA PRO A 269 9.06 -11.74 3.00
C PRO A 269 9.58 -12.44 4.26
N GLY A 270 8.63 -12.91 5.08
CA GLY A 270 8.93 -13.76 6.24
C GLY A 270 9.53 -15.11 5.82
N ALA A 271 9.07 -15.65 4.70
CA ALA A 271 9.71 -16.80 4.06
C ALA A 271 9.54 -16.76 2.53
N MET A 272 10.51 -17.28 1.82
CA MET A 272 10.47 -17.51 0.38
C MET A 272 10.55 -19.00 0.11
N ILE A 273 9.49 -19.56 -0.49
CA ILE A 273 9.53 -20.92 -1.05
C ILE A 273 10.00 -20.81 -2.48
N PHE A 274 11.13 -21.43 -2.79
CA PHE A 274 11.71 -21.38 -4.13
C PHE A 274 11.50 -22.72 -4.86
N LEU A 275 10.73 -22.68 -5.95
CA LEU A 275 10.44 -23.87 -6.75
C LEU A 275 11.55 -24.13 -7.77
N SER A 276 12.08 -25.36 -7.77
CA SER A 276 12.94 -25.87 -8.85
C SER A 276 12.21 -26.94 -9.67
N MET A 277 12.44 -26.97 -10.98
CA MET A 277 11.85 -27.96 -11.88
C MET A 277 12.80 -28.23 -13.04
N LYS A 278 12.87 -29.49 -13.50
CA LYS A 278 13.66 -29.87 -14.68
C LYS A 278 13.25 -29.05 -15.90
N GLN A 279 14.23 -28.62 -16.70
CA GLN A 279 14.00 -27.79 -17.89
C GLN A 279 13.02 -28.43 -18.87
N SER A 280 13.07 -29.75 -19.08
CA SER A 280 12.12 -30.46 -19.95
C SER A 280 10.66 -30.31 -19.52
N LEU A 281 10.38 -30.37 -18.21
CA LEU A 281 9.03 -30.17 -17.67
C LEU A 281 8.58 -28.72 -17.79
N ARG A 282 9.50 -27.76 -17.60
CA ARG A 282 9.22 -26.33 -17.79
C ARG A 282 8.88 -26.02 -19.25
N VAL A 283 9.62 -26.61 -20.19
CA VAL A 283 9.35 -26.50 -21.64
C VAL A 283 7.97 -27.05 -21.96
N GLN A 284 7.67 -28.27 -21.50
CA GLN A 284 6.35 -28.88 -21.71
C GLN A 284 5.22 -27.96 -21.23
N ARG A 285 5.32 -27.44 -19.99
CA ARG A 285 4.33 -26.51 -19.43
C ARG A 285 4.19 -25.23 -20.26
N LEU A 286 5.29 -24.62 -20.71
CA LEU A 286 5.24 -23.40 -21.51
C LEU A 286 4.59 -23.64 -22.88
N VAL A 287 4.85 -24.78 -23.51
CA VAL A 287 4.21 -25.16 -24.76
C VAL A 287 2.70 -25.38 -24.54
N GLU A 288 2.29 -26.02 -23.45
CA GLU A 288 0.87 -26.12 -23.08
C GLU A 288 0.24 -24.74 -22.78
N ASP A 289 0.99 -23.85 -22.13
CA ASP A 289 0.52 -22.53 -21.72
C ASP A 289 0.34 -21.55 -22.88
N TYR A 290 1.19 -21.61 -23.91
CA TYR A 290 1.21 -20.64 -25.02
C TYR A 290 0.90 -21.24 -26.39
N CYS A 291 1.16 -22.53 -26.59
CA CYS A 291 1.11 -23.18 -27.90
C CYS A 291 0.03 -24.28 -27.99
N ALA A 292 -0.83 -24.44 -26.98
CA ALA A 292 -1.99 -25.31 -27.09
C ALA A 292 -2.87 -24.89 -28.28
N GLN A 293 -3.42 -25.86 -29.03
CA GLN A 293 -4.11 -25.60 -30.29
C GLN A 293 -5.25 -24.58 -30.16
N ALA A 294 -5.96 -24.57 -29.03
CA ALA A 294 -7.01 -23.59 -28.75
C ALA A 294 -6.50 -22.14 -28.54
N LYS A 295 -5.24 -21.97 -28.10
CA LYS A 295 -4.60 -20.67 -27.88
C LYS A 295 -3.84 -20.14 -29.10
N LEU A 296 -3.54 -21.03 -30.05
CA LEU A 296 -2.94 -20.68 -31.34
C LEU A 296 -3.98 -20.34 -32.42
N GLN A 297 -5.28 -20.44 -32.14
CA GLN A 297 -6.33 -19.97 -33.05
C GLN A 297 -6.25 -18.44 -33.19
N ASP A 298 -6.72 -17.93 -34.33
CA ASP A 298 -6.70 -16.51 -34.75
C ASP A 298 -5.30 -15.93 -35.03
N HIS A 299 -4.57 -15.48 -34.01
CA HIS A 299 -3.33 -14.68 -34.15
C HIS A 299 -2.19 -15.08 -33.19
N GLY A 300 -2.35 -16.15 -32.38
CA GLY A 300 -1.39 -16.49 -31.32
C GLY A 300 0.06 -16.70 -31.80
N LYS A 301 0.25 -17.27 -33.01
CA LYS A 301 1.59 -17.43 -33.61
C LYS A 301 2.22 -16.08 -33.97
N ASP A 302 1.42 -15.13 -34.46
CA ASP A 302 1.92 -13.80 -34.83
C ASP A 302 2.24 -12.95 -33.60
N GLU A 303 1.47 -13.09 -32.52
CA GLU A 303 1.76 -12.45 -31.23
C GLU A 303 3.07 -12.95 -30.63
N LEU A 304 3.31 -14.28 -30.65
CA LEU A 304 4.57 -14.88 -30.22
C LEU A 304 5.75 -14.33 -31.03
N LYS A 305 5.61 -14.23 -32.36
CA LYS A 305 6.62 -13.64 -33.23
C LYS A 305 6.88 -12.18 -32.90
N GLN A 306 5.84 -11.37 -32.68
CA GLN A 306 5.96 -9.96 -32.32
C GLN A 306 6.70 -9.76 -30.98
N CYS A 307 6.42 -10.59 -29.98
CA CYS A 307 7.15 -10.56 -28.70
C CYS A 307 8.65 -10.83 -28.89
N ILE A 308 9.01 -11.81 -29.73
CA ILE A 308 10.41 -12.16 -30.02
C ILE A 308 11.09 -11.08 -30.87
N SER A 309 10.47 -10.64 -31.97
CA SER A 309 11.04 -9.70 -32.93
C SER A 309 11.05 -8.25 -32.43
N GLY A 310 10.17 -7.92 -31.49
CA GLY A 310 10.12 -6.61 -30.83
C GLY A 310 10.84 -6.63 -29.49
N GLY A 311 10.12 -7.03 -28.44
CA GLY A 311 10.51 -6.83 -27.04
C GLY A 311 11.80 -7.54 -26.64
N LEU A 312 12.05 -8.74 -27.17
CA LEU A 312 13.23 -9.54 -26.85
C LEU A 312 14.39 -9.38 -27.83
N ALA A 313 14.17 -8.79 -29.01
CA ALA A 313 15.14 -8.79 -30.09
C ALA A 313 16.48 -8.14 -29.74
N LYS A 314 16.43 -7.00 -29.03
CA LYS A 314 17.64 -6.31 -28.54
C LYS A 314 18.45 -7.15 -27.56
N ARG A 315 17.81 -8.07 -26.83
CA ARG A 315 18.42 -8.85 -25.75
C ARG A 315 18.89 -10.23 -26.21
N LEU A 316 18.15 -10.86 -27.13
CA LEU A 316 18.51 -12.15 -27.74
C LEU A 316 19.57 -12.01 -28.84
N GLY A 317 19.61 -10.87 -29.52
CA GLY A 317 20.49 -10.63 -30.66
C GLY A 317 19.90 -11.14 -31.99
N GLY A 318 20.28 -10.50 -33.10
CA GLY A 318 19.62 -10.68 -34.39
C GLY A 318 19.65 -12.11 -34.95
N GLN A 319 20.72 -12.88 -34.68
CA GLN A 319 20.83 -14.27 -35.14
C GLN A 319 19.84 -15.19 -34.41
N ARG A 320 19.81 -15.15 -33.08
CA ARG A 320 18.88 -15.96 -32.27
C ARG A 320 17.42 -15.61 -32.54
N VAL A 321 17.12 -14.33 -32.82
CA VAL A 321 15.78 -13.91 -33.22
C VAL A 321 15.37 -14.57 -34.52
N LYS A 322 16.24 -14.57 -35.55
CA LYS A 322 15.95 -15.24 -36.83
C LYS A 322 15.73 -16.73 -36.65
N GLU A 323 16.60 -17.39 -35.88
CA GLU A 323 16.48 -18.82 -35.57
C GLU A 323 15.18 -19.13 -34.84
N ALA A 324 14.81 -18.35 -33.81
CA ALA A 324 13.57 -18.54 -33.07
C ALA A 324 12.33 -18.33 -33.95
N LEU A 325 12.33 -17.31 -34.83
CA LEU A 325 11.23 -17.07 -35.76
C LEU A 325 11.08 -18.21 -36.78
N GLN A 326 12.18 -18.75 -37.30
CA GLN A 326 12.18 -19.90 -38.18
C GLN A 326 11.64 -21.16 -37.47
N MET A 327 12.08 -21.42 -36.24
CA MET A 327 11.58 -22.55 -35.45
C MET A 327 10.08 -22.43 -35.16
N LEU A 328 9.57 -21.23 -34.86
CA LEU A 328 8.13 -20.98 -34.75
C LEU A 328 7.42 -21.28 -36.08
N ASP A 329 8.01 -20.90 -37.22
CA ASP A 329 7.44 -21.19 -38.53
C ASP A 329 7.33 -22.68 -38.83
N GLU A 330 8.36 -23.43 -38.49
CA GLU A 330 8.45 -24.89 -38.60
C GLU A 330 7.63 -25.66 -37.55
N GLY A 331 7.02 -24.97 -36.57
CA GLY A 331 6.23 -25.60 -35.50
C GLY A 331 7.06 -26.27 -34.40
N ARG A 332 8.34 -25.88 -34.26
CA ARG A 332 9.30 -26.42 -33.29
C ARG A 332 9.21 -25.67 -31.95
N TRP A 333 8.04 -25.71 -31.32
CA TRP A 333 7.69 -24.91 -30.14
C TRP A 333 8.59 -25.20 -28.92
N GLU A 334 8.90 -26.47 -28.69
CA GLU A 334 9.73 -26.91 -27.56
C GLU A 334 11.14 -26.32 -27.63
N GLU A 335 11.73 -26.25 -28.82
CA GLU A 335 13.06 -25.70 -29.05
C GLU A 335 13.09 -24.19 -28.82
N VAL A 336 12.04 -23.48 -29.25
CA VAL A 336 11.89 -22.05 -28.96
C VAL A 336 11.77 -21.83 -27.46
N ALA A 337 10.91 -22.60 -26.77
CA ALA A 337 10.74 -22.48 -25.33
C ALA A 337 12.04 -22.77 -24.57
N ALA A 338 12.79 -23.81 -24.96
CA ALA A 338 14.10 -24.12 -24.38
C ALA A 338 15.09 -22.97 -24.58
N MET A 339 15.18 -22.42 -25.80
CA MET A 339 16.01 -21.26 -26.12
C MET A 339 15.66 -20.03 -25.27
N MET A 340 14.37 -19.77 -25.05
CA MET A 340 13.92 -18.66 -24.22
C MET A 340 14.26 -18.88 -22.74
N LEU A 341 14.15 -20.11 -22.22
CA LEU A 341 14.51 -20.43 -20.84
C LEU A 341 16.00 -20.18 -20.55
N ASP A 342 16.89 -20.53 -21.47
CA ASP A 342 18.33 -20.26 -21.32
C ASP A 342 18.65 -18.76 -21.15
N TYR A 343 17.77 -17.90 -21.66
CA TYR A 343 17.85 -16.45 -21.47
C TYR A 343 17.24 -16.01 -20.14
N TYR A 344 16.02 -16.48 -19.81
CA TYR A 344 15.31 -16.07 -18.60
C TYR A 344 16.01 -16.54 -17.31
N ASP A 345 16.55 -17.76 -17.29
CA ASP A 345 17.20 -18.32 -16.10
C ASP A 345 18.41 -17.47 -15.66
N LYS A 346 19.16 -16.90 -16.63
CA LYS A 346 20.29 -15.99 -16.34
C LYS A 346 19.86 -14.69 -15.64
N LEU A 347 18.67 -14.19 -15.95
CA LEU A 347 18.13 -12.98 -15.31
C LEU A 347 17.58 -13.30 -13.91
N TYR A 348 16.97 -14.46 -13.75
CA TYR A 348 16.42 -14.90 -12.47
C TYR A 348 17.51 -15.10 -11.41
N ASP A 349 18.69 -15.61 -11.78
CA ASP A 349 19.81 -15.75 -10.84
C ASP A 349 20.26 -14.40 -10.24
N ILE A 350 20.19 -13.32 -11.02
CA ILE A 350 20.51 -11.97 -10.55
C ILE A 350 19.43 -11.51 -9.57
N TRP A 351 18.17 -11.68 -9.96
CA TRP A 351 17.04 -11.15 -9.22
C TRP A 351 16.75 -11.91 -7.91
N ALA A 352 16.99 -13.22 -7.88
CA ALA A 352 16.94 -14.03 -6.66
C ALA A 352 18.03 -13.65 -5.65
N ARG A 353 19.22 -13.23 -6.11
CA ARG A 353 20.31 -12.78 -5.24
C ARG A 353 20.05 -11.41 -4.61
N GLU A 354 19.21 -10.59 -5.22
CA GLU A 354 18.86 -9.24 -4.74
C GLU A 354 17.73 -9.25 -3.70
N SER A 355 17.08 -10.40 -3.46
CA SER A 355 15.96 -10.50 -2.52
C SER A 355 16.44 -10.79 -1.09
N GLU A 356 16.01 -9.96 -0.14
CA GLU A 356 16.36 -10.08 1.29
C GLU A 356 15.23 -10.79 2.06
N CYS A 357 15.16 -12.13 1.98
CA CYS A 357 14.18 -12.91 2.76
C CYS A 357 14.74 -13.37 4.12
N LEU A 358 13.88 -13.49 5.13
CA LEU A 358 14.29 -14.03 6.44
C LEU A 358 14.64 -15.52 6.38
N ALA A 359 13.99 -16.26 5.49
CA ALA A 359 14.25 -17.66 5.23
C ALA A 359 13.96 -18.02 3.78
N ARG A 360 14.83 -18.83 3.19
CA ARG A 360 14.64 -19.46 1.88
C ARG A 360 14.48 -20.96 2.08
N VAL A 361 13.47 -21.54 1.45
CA VAL A 361 13.21 -22.98 1.44
C VAL A 361 13.09 -23.43 0.00
N ASP A 362 14.05 -24.21 -0.47
CA ASP A 362 14.02 -24.77 -1.83
C ASP A 362 13.12 -26.02 -1.86
N VAL A 363 12.24 -26.08 -2.86
CA VAL A 363 11.29 -27.18 -3.10
C VAL A 363 11.51 -27.69 -4.51
N ASP A 364 11.97 -28.94 -4.61
CA ASP A 364 12.09 -29.62 -5.89
C ASP A 364 10.72 -30.15 -6.35
N CYS A 365 10.27 -29.70 -7.51
CA CYS A 365 9.03 -30.09 -8.15
C CYS A 365 9.32 -31.19 -9.19
N PRO A 366 9.04 -32.46 -8.86
CA PRO A 366 9.39 -33.58 -9.75
C PRO A 366 8.43 -33.74 -10.93
N THR A 367 7.31 -33.02 -10.94
CA THR A 367 6.26 -33.13 -11.96
C THR A 367 5.76 -31.76 -12.42
N ALA A 368 5.07 -31.73 -13.56
CA ALA A 368 4.36 -30.54 -14.02
C ALA A 368 3.00 -30.33 -13.33
N ASP A 369 2.53 -31.25 -12.49
CA ASP A 369 1.22 -31.17 -11.83
C ASP A 369 1.24 -30.12 -10.70
N ALA A 370 0.38 -29.11 -10.82
CA ALA A 370 0.30 -28.02 -9.87
C ALA A 370 -0.21 -28.49 -8.49
N SER A 371 -1.13 -29.46 -8.47
CA SER A 371 -1.72 -29.93 -7.22
C SER A 371 -0.72 -30.71 -6.37
N ALA A 372 0.03 -31.65 -6.99
CA ALA A 372 1.15 -32.32 -6.34
C ALA A 372 2.22 -31.34 -5.85
N ASN A 373 2.58 -30.34 -6.65
CA ASN A 373 3.58 -29.34 -6.28
C ASN A 373 3.10 -28.44 -5.14
N ALA A 374 1.82 -28.04 -5.11
CA ALA A 374 1.24 -27.28 -4.00
C ALA A 374 1.29 -28.07 -2.68
N GLU A 375 1.11 -29.39 -2.72
CA GLU A 375 1.28 -30.23 -1.54
C GLU A 375 2.73 -30.20 -1.01
N LEU A 376 3.72 -30.27 -1.91
CA LEU A 376 5.14 -30.15 -1.53
C LEU A 376 5.44 -28.79 -0.90
N VAL A 377 4.88 -27.71 -1.45
CA VAL A 377 5.01 -26.35 -0.90
C VAL A 377 4.42 -26.27 0.50
N LEU A 378 3.21 -26.78 0.73
CA LEU A 378 2.58 -26.78 2.06
C LEU A 378 3.40 -27.58 3.07
N ARG A 379 3.85 -28.78 2.71
CA ARG A 379 4.70 -29.62 3.58
C ARG A 379 6.02 -28.94 3.93
N ALA A 380 6.65 -28.27 2.96
CA ALA A 380 7.87 -27.51 3.18
C ALA A 380 7.63 -26.32 4.12
N ALA A 381 6.52 -25.62 3.92
CA ALA A 381 6.12 -24.50 4.73
C ALA A 381 5.82 -24.90 6.19
N GLU A 382 5.05 -25.96 6.40
CA GLU A 382 4.75 -26.48 7.73
C GLU A 382 6.01 -26.92 8.49
N ARG A 383 6.94 -27.59 7.80
CA ARG A 383 8.23 -27.98 8.38
C ARG A 383 9.03 -26.77 8.83
N HIS A 384 9.12 -25.75 7.98
CA HIS A 384 9.84 -24.52 8.29
C HIS A 384 9.23 -23.79 9.50
N THR A 385 7.90 -23.69 9.56
CA THR A 385 7.21 -23.09 10.71
C THR A 385 7.49 -23.86 12.01
N ARG A 386 7.51 -25.21 11.98
CA ARG A 386 7.84 -26.04 13.15
C ARG A 386 9.29 -25.84 13.62
N GLU A 387 10.23 -25.82 12.68
CA GLU A 387 11.65 -25.61 12.99
C GLU A 387 11.91 -24.23 13.59
N ALA A 388 11.25 -23.19 13.06
CA ALA A 388 11.37 -21.85 13.59
C ALA A 388 10.74 -21.69 14.99
N ALA A 389 9.60 -22.34 15.24
CA ALA A 389 8.98 -22.40 16.55
C ALA A 389 9.88 -23.11 17.58
N ALA A 390 10.50 -24.24 17.20
CA ALA A 390 11.46 -24.95 18.03
C ALA A 390 12.72 -24.10 18.35
N ALA A 391 13.10 -23.18 17.45
CA ALA A 391 14.21 -22.26 17.63
C ALA A 391 13.85 -21.00 18.45
N GLY A 392 12.65 -20.92 19.03
CA GLY A 392 12.21 -19.80 19.86
C GLY A 392 11.94 -18.49 19.09
N ARG A 393 11.79 -18.56 17.75
CA ARG A 393 11.36 -17.40 16.95
C ARG A 393 9.86 -17.21 17.13
N VAL A 394 9.40 -15.96 17.29
CA VAL A 394 7.99 -15.66 17.55
C VAL A 394 7.12 -16.18 16.41
N VAL A 395 6.22 -17.12 16.71
CA VAL A 395 5.33 -17.80 15.77
C VAL A 395 4.43 -16.81 14.98
N GLY A 396 4.24 -15.60 15.51
CA GLY A 396 3.55 -14.49 14.83
C GLY A 396 4.25 -13.94 13.59
N GLU A 397 5.55 -14.20 13.38
CA GLU A 397 6.28 -13.81 12.16
C GLU A 397 6.26 -14.90 11.06
N LEU A 398 5.84 -16.14 11.38
CA LEU A 398 5.96 -17.31 10.48
C LEU A 398 4.68 -18.17 10.33
N GLY A 399 3.58 -17.79 11.02
CA GLY A 399 2.17 -18.10 10.72
C GLY A 399 1.80 -19.54 10.31
N TYR A 400 1.30 -20.34 11.26
CA TYR A 400 0.40 -21.45 10.95
C TYR A 400 -0.60 -21.69 12.10
N ALA A 401 -1.90 -21.61 11.78
CA ALA A 401 -2.97 -22.28 12.50
C ALA A 401 -3.75 -23.09 11.46
N PRO A 402 -3.84 -24.43 11.57
CA PRO A 402 -4.54 -25.25 10.58
C PRO A 402 -6.03 -24.92 10.54
N SER A 403 -6.60 -24.96 9.34
CA SER A 403 -7.97 -24.55 8.97
C SER A 403 -9.08 -25.50 9.43
N LYS A 404 -9.03 -25.99 10.68
CA LYS A 404 -10.18 -26.67 11.31
C LYS A 404 -10.43 -26.13 12.71
N GLU A 405 -11.59 -25.48 12.82
CA GLU A 405 -12.25 -24.99 14.04
C GLU A 405 -11.53 -23.85 14.77
N ALA A 406 -11.79 -22.62 14.31
CA ALA A 406 -11.49 -21.42 15.08
C ALA A 406 -12.42 -21.35 16.31
N LYS A 407 -11.85 -21.51 17.51
CA LYS A 407 -12.41 -20.91 18.73
C LYS A 407 -11.69 -19.60 19.00
N GLU A 408 -12.48 -18.58 19.32
CA GLU A 408 -12.02 -17.23 19.65
C GLU A 408 -10.97 -17.25 20.78
N PRO A 409 -9.89 -16.46 20.69
CA PRO A 409 -8.92 -16.38 21.77
C PRO A 409 -9.48 -15.58 22.95
N ASN A 410 -9.45 -16.23 24.12
CA ASN A 410 -9.90 -15.71 25.40
C ASN A 410 -9.01 -14.56 25.88
N GLN A 411 -9.64 -13.51 26.39
CA GLN A 411 -8.98 -12.37 27.01
C GLN A 411 -8.51 -12.73 28.42
N SER A 412 -7.20 -12.87 28.63
CA SER A 412 -6.52 -12.48 29.88
C SER A 412 -5.08 -12.96 29.87
N GLU A 413 -4.12 -12.03 29.90
CA GLU A 413 -3.00 -12.01 30.86
C GLU A 413 -2.02 -10.89 30.45
N GLN A 414 -2.18 -9.72 31.10
CA GLN A 414 -1.18 -8.66 31.09
C GLN A 414 -0.31 -8.82 32.34
N VAL A 415 0.99 -9.05 32.14
CA VAL A 415 2.00 -8.89 33.20
C VAL A 415 2.42 -7.41 33.22
N VAL A 416 2.14 -6.73 34.33
CA VAL A 416 2.46 -5.31 34.54
C VAL A 416 3.91 -5.17 34.98
N ALA A 417 4.74 -4.48 34.19
CA ALA A 417 6.06 -3.98 34.58
C ALA A 417 5.99 -2.47 34.84
N ALA A 418 6.80 -1.98 35.80
CA ALA A 418 6.79 -0.60 36.31
C ALA A 418 6.95 0.47 35.19
N PRO A 419 6.38 1.69 35.37
CA PRO A 419 6.29 2.67 34.28
C PRO A 419 7.66 3.23 33.91
N SER A 420 8.08 2.99 32.67
CA SER A 420 9.26 3.62 32.08
C SER A 420 9.00 5.13 31.87
N PRO A 421 10.03 6.00 32.01
CA PRO A 421 9.87 7.44 31.81
C PRO A 421 9.35 7.74 30.41
N THR A 422 8.43 8.71 30.29
CA THR A 422 7.86 9.13 28.99
C THR A 422 8.15 10.61 28.77
N HIS A 423 8.70 10.94 27.60
CA HIS A 423 9.01 12.31 27.18
C HIS A 423 8.09 12.74 26.05
N GLU A 424 7.43 13.87 26.21
CA GLU A 424 6.53 14.40 25.19
C GLU A 424 6.89 15.83 24.82
N GLY A 425 6.54 16.19 23.57
CA GLY A 425 6.58 17.55 23.10
C GLY A 425 5.96 17.71 21.71
N ALA A 426 6.12 18.88 21.11
CA ALA A 426 5.46 19.21 19.86
C ALA A 426 6.26 20.22 19.05
N CYS A 427 6.02 20.25 17.74
CA CYS A 427 6.54 21.28 16.86
C CYS A 427 5.94 22.66 17.20
N TYR A 428 6.54 23.73 16.67
CA TYR A 428 6.14 25.11 17.00
C TYR A 428 4.64 25.41 16.76
N CYS A 429 4.04 24.86 15.70
CA CYS A 429 2.61 25.05 15.40
C CYS A 429 1.68 24.03 16.08
N GLY A 430 2.22 23.04 16.81
CA GLY A 430 1.45 22.01 17.49
C GLY A 430 0.87 20.90 16.58
N GLU A 431 1.00 21.01 15.26
CA GLU A 431 0.47 20.05 14.29
C GLU A 431 1.15 18.68 14.30
N VAL A 432 2.37 18.62 14.82
CA VAL A 432 3.15 17.40 15.00
C VAL A 432 3.51 17.29 16.47
N ARG A 433 3.02 16.24 17.12
CA ARG A 433 3.39 15.87 18.50
C ARG A 433 4.28 14.65 18.47
N VAL A 434 5.21 14.58 19.42
CA VAL A 434 6.12 13.45 19.60
C VAL A 434 5.99 12.91 21.02
N ARG A 435 5.99 11.59 21.13
CA ARG A 435 6.06 10.86 22.40
C ARG A 435 7.20 9.85 22.31
N CYS A 436 8.17 9.98 23.21
CA CYS A 436 9.27 9.04 23.38
C CYS A 436 9.09 8.25 24.68
N ARG A 437 9.16 6.91 24.62
CA ARG A 437 9.03 6.01 25.78
C ARG A 437 10.39 5.45 26.19
N GLY A 438 10.63 5.34 27.49
CA GLY A 438 11.89 4.85 28.04
C GLY A 438 13.01 5.89 28.02
N GLU A 439 14.17 5.47 28.52
CA GLU A 439 15.38 6.30 28.58
C GLU A 439 16.00 6.47 27.18
N ALA A 440 16.53 7.67 26.91
CA ALA A 440 17.29 7.93 25.70
C ALA A 440 18.63 7.18 25.76
N ARG A 441 18.98 6.47 24.68
CA ARG A 441 20.27 5.75 24.58
C ARG A 441 21.47 6.68 24.64
N ALA A 442 21.33 7.85 24.04
CA ALA A 442 22.34 8.90 24.12
C ALA A 442 21.73 10.27 23.86
N ILE A 443 22.30 11.30 24.47
CA ILE A 443 21.94 12.69 24.20
C ILE A 443 23.22 13.45 23.87
N SER A 444 23.29 13.95 22.64
CA SER A 444 24.54 14.46 22.07
C SER A 444 24.36 15.85 21.49
N TYR A 445 25.34 16.72 21.72
CA TYR A 445 25.53 17.91 20.91
C TYR A 445 26.24 17.52 19.61
N CYS A 446 25.54 17.58 18.49
CA CYS A 446 26.11 17.29 17.17
C CYS A 446 26.56 18.58 16.50
N HIS A 447 27.84 18.65 16.16
CA HIS A 447 28.47 19.82 15.55
C HIS A 447 28.56 19.71 14.04
N CYS A 448 28.16 18.61 13.39
CA CYS A 448 28.38 18.43 11.95
C CYS A 448 27.67 19.48 11.08
N SER A 449 28.21 19.71 9.88
CA SER A 449 27.69 20.73 8.95
C SER A 449 26.20 20.52 8.60
N ILE A 450 25.74 19.26 8.55
CA ILE A 450 24.34 18.93 8.29
C ILE A 450 23.45 19.39 9.44
N CYS A 451 23.77 19.02 10.68
CA CYS A 451 22.99 19.41 11.85
C CYS A 451 22.93 20.93 12.02
N ARG A 452 24.04 21.64 11.78
CA ARG A 452 24.07 23.11 11.78
C ARG A 452 23.17 23.74 10.72
N ARG A 453 23.24 23.26 9.48
CA ARG A 453 22.39 23.76 8.38
C ARG A 453 20.91 23.50 8.61
N LEU A 454 20.56 22.42 9.31
CA LEU A 454 19.17 22.07 9.59
C LEU A 454 18.59 22.85 10.76
N SER A 455 19.38 23.10 11.80
CA SER A 455 18.93 23.84 12.98
C SER A 455 19.16 25.35 12.89
N GLY A 456 19.99 25.82 11.94
CA GLY A 456 20.45 27.20 11.90
C GLY A 456 21.32 27.62 13.09
N SER A 457 21.75 26.66 13.92
CA SER A 457 22.46 26.89 15.19
C SER A 457 23.92 26.39 15.10
N PRO A 458 24.84 26.89 15.96
CA PRO A 458 26.23 26.42 15.99
C PRO A 458 26.39 24.90 16.21
N PHE A 459 25.41 24.28 16.86
CA PHE A 459 25.26 22.83 17.03
C PHE A 459 23.78 22.48 17.25
N SER A 460 23.43 21.19 17.15
CA SER A 460 22.08 20.68 17.45
C SER A 460 22.14 19.64 18.56
N CYS A 461 21.24 19.72 19.54
CA CYS A 461 21.12 18.70 20.59
C CYS A 461 20.03 17.68 20.24
N GLN A 462 20.37 16.40 20.26
CA GLN A 462 19.50 15.30 19.82
C GLN A 462 19.49 14.19 20.88
N ALA A 463 18.31 13.71 21.24
CA ALA A 463 18.14 12.48 22.01
C ALA A 463 17.92 11.29 21.07
N LEU A 464 18.63 10.21 21.32
CA LEU A 464 18.62 9.02 20.50
C LEU A 464 17.78 7.93 21.16
N PHE A 465 16.72 7.49 20.49
CA PHE A 465 15.83 6.44 20.94
C PHE A 465 15.85 5.27 19.94
N GLN A 466 15.35 4.10 20.36
CA GLN A 466 14.93 3.07 19.42
C GLN A 466 13.71 3.52 18.62
N GLU A 467 13.49 2.91 17.47
CA GLU A 467 12.35 3.28 16.62
C GLU A 467 10.99 3.07 17.29
N ASP A 468 10.80 1.92 17.92
CA ASP A 468 9.58 1.54 18.66
C ASP A 468 9.30 2.43 19.88
N GLN A 469 10.33 3.12 20.38
CA GLN A 469 10.21 4.07 21.47
C GLN A 469 9.64 5.42 21.03
N VAL A 470 9.60 5.76 19.73
CA VAL A 470 9.20 7.09 19.26
C VAL A 470 7.90 7.03 18.44
N ALA A 471 6.85 7.63 18.98
CA ALA A 471 5.58 7.82 18.28
C ALA A 471 5.41 9.28 17.83
N LEU A 472 4.93 9.50 16.60
CA LEU A 472 4.53 10.80 16.08
C LEU A 472 3.02 10.84 15.87
N GLU A 473 2.39 11.91 16.31
CA GLU A 473 0.96 12.17 16.11
C GLU A 473 0.81 13.45 15.29
N LEU A 474 0.14 13.33 14.14
CA LEU A 474 -0.09 14.43 13.20
C LEU A 474 -1.56 14.84 13.27
N GLN A 475 -1.80 16.14 13.47
CA GLN A 475 -3.14 16.71 13.36
C GLN A 475 -3.71 16.53 11.93
N PRO A 476 -5.03 16.36 11.77
CA PRO A 476 -5.64 16.17 10.45
C PRO A 476 -5.24 17.27 9.46
N GLY A 477 -4.66 16.86 8.32
CA GLY A 477 -4.20 17.78 7.28
C GLY A 477 -2.76 18.28 7.44
N SER A 478 -2.09 17.99 8.55
CA SER A 478 -0.66 18.26 8.69
C SER A 478 0.19 17.22 7.93
N SER A 479 1.42 17.58 7.63
CA SER A 479 2.36 16.69 6.94
C SER A 479 3.80 16.96 7.38
N LEU A 480 4.68 16.01 7.08
CA LEU A 480 6.12 16.16 7.26
C LEU A 480 6.80 16.40 5.91
N VAL A 481 7.75 17.33 5.89
CA VAL A 481 8.70 17.45 4.80
C VAL A 481 9.89 16.56 5.13
N GLN A 482 10.11 15.56 4.29
CA GLN A 482 11.25 14.65 4.40
C GLN A 482 12.45 15.17 3.62
N LEU A 483 13.64 14.98 4.19
CA LEU A 483 14.91 15.32 3.58
C LEU A 483 15.91 14.19 3.83
N ARG A 484 16.36 13.58 2.74
CA ARG A 484 17.50 12.67 2.79
C ARG A 484 18.78 13.46 2.85
N THR A 485 19.55 13.24 3.89
CA THR A 485 20.75 14.03 4.20
C THR A 485 22.05 13.25 4.04
N SER A 486 22.00 11.92 4.19
CA SER A 486 23.10 11.01 3.86
C SER A 486 22.57 9.59 3.69
N LYS A 487 23.44 8.65 3.28
CA LYS A 487 23.07 7.25 3.07
C LYS A 487 22.58 6.60 4.38
N GLY A 488 21.31 6.21 4.39
CA GLY A 488 20.64 5.60 5.54
C GLY A 488 20.27 6.58 6.66
N VAL A 489 20.25 7.89 6.36
CA VAL A 489 19.79 8.93 7.29
C VAL A 489 18.76 9.84 6.62
N GLU A 490 17.53 9.73 7.08
CA GLU A 490 16.42 10.58 6.67
C GLU A 490 15.98 11.47 7.83
N ARG A 491 15.67 12.72 7.53
CA ARG A 491 15.25 13.71 8.52
C ARG A 491 13.92 14.30 8.10
N SER A 492 13.09 14.62 9.09
CA SER A 492 11.76 15.17 8.88
C SER A 492 11.60 16.52 9.58
N ARG A 493 10.82 17.39 8.95
CA ARG A 493 10.39 18.68 9.50
C ARG A 493 8.88 18.80 9.39
N CYS A 494 8.25 19.54 10.30
CA CYS A 494 6.86 19.93 10.12
C CYS A 494 6.71 20.74 8.81
N ALA A 495 5.71 20.44 7.99
CA ALA A 495 5.49 21.17 6.74
C ALA A 495 5.08 22.63 6.97
N SER A 496 4.40 22.91 8.09
CA SER A 496 3.82 24.23 8.37
C SER A 496 4.79 25.16 9.08
N CYS A 497 5.48 24.70 10.12
CA CYS A 497 6.42 25.54 10.89
C CYS A 497 7.90 25.21 10.67
N HIS A 498 8.21 24.20 9.85
CA HIS A 498 9.57 23.74 9.54
C HIS A 498 10.43 23.30 10.73
N ALA A 499 9.84 23.17 11.93
CA ALA A 499 10.55 22.66 13.08
C ALA A 499 11.07 21.23 12.78
N PRO A 500 12.33 20.92 13.13
CA PRO A 500 12.86 19.57 12.99
C PRO A 500 12.12 18.61 13.93
N VAL A 501 11.67 17.50 13.36
CA VAL A 501 10.80 16.53 14.05
C VAL A 501 11.60 15.31 14.49
N ARG A 502 12.23 14.60 13.56
CA ARG A 502 13.11 13.47 13.85
C ARG A 502 14.10 13.21 12.73
N GLY A 503 15.19 12.52 13.05
CA GLY A 503 16.08 11.88 12.09
C GLY A 503 16.16 10.38 12.33
N THR A 504 15.87 9.57 11.32
CA THR A 504 16.12 8.13 11.36
C THR A 504 17.58 7.86 11.01
N LEU A 505 18.26 7.08 11.83
CA LEU A 505 19.66 6.70 11.73
C LEU A 505 19.73 5.18 11.56
N GLN A 506 20.86 4.69 11.02
CA GLN A 506 21.12 3.26 10.84
C GLN A 506 19.99 2.52 10.08
N GLY A 507 19.37 3.18 9.10
CA GLY A 507 18.30 2.57 8.31
C GLY A 507 16.98 2.39 9.06
N GLY A 508 16.67 3.27 10.03
CA GLY A 508 15.38 3.30 10.74
C GLY A 508 15.48 2.93 12.20
N LYS A 509 16.38 1.99 12.53
CA LYS A 509 16.52 1.37 13.86
C LYS A 509 16.66 2.36 15.02
N LEU A 510 17.32 3.50 14.77
CA LEU A 510 17.50 4.55 15.79
C LEU A 510 16.87 5.85 15.31
N VAL A 511 16.19 6.54 16.23
CA VAL A 511 15.50 7.80 15.96
C VAL A 511 16.12 8.88 16.83
N ALA A 512 16.76 9.86 16.18
CA ALA A 512 17.22 11.09 16.81
C ALA A 512 16.07 12.10 16.84
N VAL A 513 15.61 12.45 18.05
CA VAL A 513 14.59 13.47 18.28
C VAL A 513 15.27 14.73 18.84
N PRO A 514 15.08 15.92 18.23
CA PRO A 514 15.67 17.14 18.73
C PRO A 514 15.18 17.43 20.15
N LEU A 515 16.09 17.75 21.07
CA LEU A 515 15.71 18.13 22.43
C LEU A 515 14.80 19.37 22.44
N SER A 516 14.96 20.26 21.45
CA SER A 516 14.10 21.42 21.25
C SER A 516 12.64 21.07 20.96
N LEU A 517 12.35 19.85 20.52
CA LEU A 517 11.00 19.34 20.31
C LEU A 517 10.43 18.68 21.56
N LEU A 518 11.29 18.14 22.44
CA LEU A 518 10.94 17.43 23.68
C LEU A 518 10.91 18.34 24.92
N THR A 519 10.92 19.67 24.74
CA THR A 519 10.83 20.66 25.82
C THR A 519 9.47 21.38 25.79
N THR A 520 9.03 21.86 26.95
CA THR A 520 7.71 22.46 27.13
C THR A 520 7.58 23.78 26.36
N TRP A 521 6.73 23.81 25.32
CA TRP A 521 6.35 25.02 24.61
C TRP A 521 5.31 25.82 25.40
N ARG A 522 5.60 27.08 25.75
CA ARG A 522 4.69 27.94 26.56
C ARG A 522 3.34 28.22 25.88
N GLY A 523 3.23 28.13 24.55
CA GLY A 523 1.99 28.44 23.82
C GLY A 523 0.87 27.41 23.95
N GLY A 524 1.15 26.19 24.43
CA GLY A 524 0.11 25.19 24.69
C GLY A 524 -0.76 25.50 25.92
N ALA A 525 -0.29 26.37 26.82
CA ALA A 525 -1.03 26.75 28.02
C ALA A 525 -2.20 27.70 27.72
N GLN A 526 -2.19 28.43 26.59
CA GLN A 526 -3.28 29.36 26.24
C GLN A 526 -4.52 28.63 25.70
N ASN A 527 -4.33 27.54 24.95
CA ASN A 527 -5.45 26.74 24.43
C ASN A 527 -6.11 25.84 25.48
N ALA A 528 -5.47 25.62 26.64
CA ALA A 528 -6.08 24.91 27.76
C ALA A 528 -7.06 25.80 28.56
N VAL A 529 -6.91 27.13 28.49
CA VAL A 529 -7.78 28.07 29.21
C VAL A 529 -9.15 28.21 28.53
N GLU A 530 -9.24 28.03 27.21
CA GLU A 530 -10.53 28.05 26.47
C GLU A 530 -11.35 26.76 26.65
N ALA A 531 -10.74 25.67 27.13
CA ALA A 531 -11.41 24.38 27.36
C ALA A 531 -12.05 24.25 28.76
N GLY A 532 -12.09 25.32 29.55
CA GLY A 532 -12.79 25.31 30.85
C GLY A 532 -12.09 24.55 31.99
N GLU A 533 -10.85 24.10 31.80
CA GLU A 533 -10.04 23.47 32.85
C GLU A 533 -9.16 24.52 33.55
N GLY A 534 -9.79 25.45 34.25
CA GLY A 534 -9.11 26.39 35.12
C GLY A 534 -8.69 25.71 36.44
N ARG A 535 -7.45 25.23 36.53
CA ARG A 535 -6.69 25.32 37.78
C ARG A 535 -5.36 25.99 37.50
N GLY A 536 -5.25 27.23 37.97
CA GLY A 536 -4.05 28.03 37.87
C GLY A 536 -2.85 27.26 38.40
N VAL A 537 -1.82 27.15 37.57
CA VAL A 537 -0.48 26.85 38.03
C VAL A 537 0.32 28.13 37.81
N GLY A 538 0.61 28.82 38.91
CA GLY A 538 1.41 30.03 38.93
C GLY A 538 2.75 29.84 38.22
N ALA A 539 3.28 30.96 37.73
CA ALA A 539 4.48 31.08 36.89
C ALA A 539 5.80 30.58 37.52
N GLU A 540 5.77 29.83 38.63
CA GLU A 540 6.95 29.44 39.42
C GLU A 540 7.24 27.92 39.45
N SER A 541 6.44 27.07 38.80
CA SER A 541 6.64 25.60 38.84
C SER A 541 7.02 24.95 37.50
N SER A 542 7.65 25.69 36.57
CA SER A 542 8.32 25.03 35.45
C SER A 542 9.50 24.21 35.99
N PRO A 543 9.50 22.86 35.88
CA PRO A 543 10.64 22.08 36.34
C PRO A 543 11.86 22.53 35.54
N ARG A 544 12.83 23.18 36.21
CA ARG A 544 14.05 23.70 35.56
C ARG A 544 14.92 22.57 34.98
N HIS A 545 14.61 21.31 35.29
CA HIS A 545 15.22 20.13 34.72
C HIS A 545 14.19 19.00 34.54
N ARG A 546 14.05 18.47 33.33
CA ARG A 546 13.42 17.16 33.09
C ARG A 546 14.45 16.06 33.40
N PRO A 547 14.20 15.15 34.34
CA PRO A 547 15.06 13.98 34.56
C PRO A 547 15.18 13.17 33.25
N GLY A 548 16.36 12.60 32.96
CA GLY A 548 16.60 11.76 31.78
C GLY A 548 16.97 12.48 30.47
N LEU A 549 16.89 13.82 30.39
CA LEU A 549 17.19 14.59 29.16
C LEU A 549 18.46 15.46 29.26
N ARG A 550 19.55 14.94 29.82
CA ARG A 550 20.83 15.68 29.95
C ARG A 550 21.82 15.33 28.83
N PRO A 551 22.38 16.31 28.11
CA PRO A 551 23.45 16.07 27.14
C PRO A 551 24.67 15.44 27.81
N MET A 552 25.26 14.45 27.14
CA MET A 552 26.34 13.63 27.71
C MET A 552 27.69 13.90 27.05
N HIS A 553 27.71 14.36 25.79
CA HIS A 553 28.94 14.56 25.02
C HIS A 553 28.71 15.37 23.74
N HIS A 554 29.79 15.70 23.04
CA HIS A 554 29.80 16.37 21.74
C HIS A 554 30.34 15.45 20.65
N LEU A 555 29.68 15.43 19.50
CA LEU A 555 30.07 14.68 18.32
C LEU A 555 30.43 15.62 17.17
N HIS A 556 31.32 15.17 16.28
CA HIS A 556 31.83 15.97 15.16
C HIS A 556 32.45 17.30 15.61
N TYR A 557 33.09 17.33 16.78
CA TYR A 557 33.51 18.58 17.42
C TYR A 557 34.62 19.30 16.64
N ASN A 558 35.34 18.61 15.73
CA ASN A 558 36.27 19.26 14.82
C ASN A 558 35.58 20.13 13.76
N ASP A 559 34.30 19.87 13.47
CA ASP A 559 33.51 20.66 12.53
C ASP A 559 32.88 21.91 13.18
N ARG A 560 33.08 22.11 14.49
CA ARG A 560 32.43 23.19 15.25
C ARG A 560 32.76 24.56 14.69
N VAL A 561 31.80 25.47 14.83
CA VAL A 561 31.96 26.89 14.47
C VAL A 561 32.10 27.79 15.71
N MET A 562 32.07 27.19 16.90
CA MET A 562 32.21 27.85 18.19
C MET A 562 32.74 26.84 19.21
N ASP A 563 33.68 27.26 20.05
CA ASP A 563 34.13 26.45 21.18
C ASP A 563 33.09 26.45 22.31
N VAL A 564 32.77 25.26 22.84
CA VAL A 564 31.84 25.05 23.95
C VAL A 564 32.61 24.54 25.17
N ARG A 565 32.61 25.33 26.24
CA ARG A 565 33.32 25.05 27.50
C ARG A 565 32.34 24.62 28.60
N ASP A 566 31.80 23.42 28.48
CA ASP A 566 30.80 22.85 29.42
C ASP A 566 31.30 21.59 30.17
N GLY A 567 32.57 21.22 29.99
CA GLY A 567 33.19 20.06 30.64
C GLY A 567 32.79 18.70 30.07
N LEU A 568 31.86 18.62 29.11
CA LEU A 568 31.46 17.34 28.51
C LEU A 568 32.52 16.79 27.55
N PRO A 569 32.67 15.46 27.39
CA PRO A 569 33.56 14.85 26.41
C PRO A 569 33.34 15.38 24.98
N LYS A 570 34.44 15.62 24.25
CA LYS A 570 34.44 16.18 22.90
C LYS A 570 35.04 15.18 21.90
N TYR A 571 34.20 14.56 21.08
CA TYR A 571 34.65 13.61 20.06
C TYR A 571 34.82 14.28 18.70
N ALA A 572 35.96 14.03 18.05
CA ALA A 572 36.30 14.59 16.74
C ALA A 572 35.35 14.15 15.62
N ALA A 573 34.88 12.90 15.66
CA ALA A 573 34.06 12.24 14.63
C ALA A 573 32.71 11.75 15.18
N GLY A 574 31.87 11.18 14.30
CA GLY A 574 30.58 10.58 14.66
C GLY A 574 30.67 9.08 15.00
N PHE A 575 29.61 8.52 15.59
CA PHE A 575 29.52 7.11 16.05
C PHE A 575 29.89 6.04 15.00
N ARG A 576 29.83 6.35 13.70
CA ARG A 576 30.18 5.40 12.62
C ARG A 576 31.69 5.28 12.37
N GLU A 577 32.49 6.24 12.81
CA GLU A 577 33.92 6.32 12.44
C GLU A 577 34.86 5.92 13.58
N THR A 578 34.42 5.93 14.84
CA THR A 578 35.29 5.59 15.99
C THR A 578 35.26 4.12 16.40
N GLY A 579 34.33 3.31 15.87
CA GLY A 579 34.27 1.86 16.08
C GLY A 579 34.06 1.35 17.52
N ARG A 580 34.01 2.23 18.53
CA ARG A 580 33.75 1.87 19.94
C ARG A 580 33.00 2.99 20.67
N LEU A 581 31.99 2.61 21.46
CA LEU A 581 31.80 3.15 22.80
C LEU A 581 32.66 2.29 23.73
N PRO A 582 33.38 2.83 24.73
CA PRO A 582 34.01 1.99 25.75
C PRO A 582 32.90 1.17 26.44
N GLU A 583 33.03 -0.15 26.46
CA GLU A 583 32.12 -1.07 27.17
C GLU A 583 32.09 -0.82 28.69
N SER A 584 32.93 0.08 29.22
CA SER A 584 33.11 0.36 30.64
C SER A 584 32.25 1.49 31.21
N GLU A 585 31.32 2.08 30.45
CA GLU A 585 30.36 3.09 30.96
C GLU A 585 28.92 2.80 30.48
N TRP A 586 28.49 1.56 30.68
CA TRP A 586 27.06 1.23 30.77
C TRP A 586 26.61 1.14 32.21
#